data_AF-A0A4Y2HVQ7-F1
#
_entry.id   AF-A0A4Y2HVQ7-F1
#
_cell.length_a   1.000
_cell.length_b   1.000
_cell.length_c   1.000
_cell.angle_alpha   90.00
_cell.angle_beta   90.00
_cell.angle_gamma   90.00
#
_symmetry.space_group_name_H-M   'P 1'
#
loop_
_entity.id
_entity.type
_entity.pdbx_description
1 polymer ?
#
loop_
_entity_poly.entity_id
_entity_poly.type
_entity_poly.pdbx_seq_one_letter_code
_entity_poly.pdbx_strand_id
1 'polypeptide(L)' 'MPERSGKIRLIRDFLIPSLNDERYGERLRWINAEEGKLQMLWPHKNSSKWKTEQTAVFQVSE' A
#
# COMPACT_ATOMS: atom_id res chain seq x y z
N MET A 1 -27.77 6.98 0.78
CA MET A 1 -26.41 6.40 0.88
C MET A 1 -26.05 5.94 -0.54
N PRO A 2 -25.13 6.56 -1.29
CA PRO A 2 -24.96 6.15 -2.68
C PRO A 2 -24.20 4.82 -2.74
N GLU A 3 -24.89 3.82 -3.26
CA GLU A 3 -24.34 2.58 -3.80
C GLU A 3 -23.24 2.91 -4.82
N ARG A 4 -21.98 2.63 -4.46
CA ARG A 4 -20.89 2.59 -5.43
C ARG A 4 -20.51 1.13 -5.66
N SER A 5 -21.21 0.49 -6.60
CA SER A 5 -20.66 -0.63 -7.39
C SER A 5 -19.53 -0.12 -8.31
N GLY A 6 -18.57 0.60 -7.74
CA GLY A 6 -17.39 1.13 -8.41
C GLY A 6 -16.24 0.19 -8.10
N LYS A 7 -15.77 -0.53 -9.11
CA LYS A 7 -14.60 -1.42 -9.02
C LYS A 7 -13.45 -0.63 -8.39
N ILE A 8 -13.11 -0.91 -7.12
CA ILE A 8 -12.01 -0.25 -6.41
C ILE A 8 -10.73 -0.54 -7.20
N ARG A 9 -10.07 0.50 -7.71
CA ARG A 9 -8.82 0.33 -8.45
C ARG A 9 -7.68 0.45 -7.47
N LEU A 10 -6.99 -0.67 -7.25
CA LEU A 10 -5.87 -0.75 -6.31
C LEU A 10 -4.88 0.41 -6.49
N ILE A 11 -4.48 0.73 -7.73
CA ILE A 11 -3.52 1.81 -7.99
C ILE A 11 -4.11 3.17 -7.60
N ARG A 12 -5.23 3.55 -8.22
CA ARG A 12 -5.79 4.91 -8.13
C ARG A 12 -6.45 5.20 -6.79
N ASP A 13 -7.20 4.24 -6.26
CA ASP A 13 -8.06 4.43 -5.10
C ASP A 13 -7.35 4.05 -3.78
N PHE A 14 -6.26 3.28 -3.83
CA PHE A 14 -5.52 2.85 -2.63
C PHE A 14 -4.04 3.24 -2.64
N LEU A 15 -3.29 2.85 -3.67
CA LEU A 15 -1.82 3.00 -3.71
C LEU A 15 -1.40 4.47 -3.79
N ILE A 16 -1.89 5.23 -4.78
CA ILE A 16 -1.56 6.65 -4.95
C ILE A 16 -1.92 7.48 -3.71
N PRO A 17 -3.14 7.42 -3.16
CA PRO A 17 -3.46 8.20 -1.96
C PRO A 17 -2.63 7.75 -0.75
N SER A 18 -2.36 6.46 -0.57
CA SER A 18 -1.52 5.97 0.54
C SER A 18 -0.06 6.41 0.43
N LEU A 19 0.46 6.51 -0.80
CA LEU A 19 1.81 6.99 -1.07
C LEU A 19 1.93 8.50 -0.84
N ASN A 20 0.91 9.27 -1.23
CA ASN A 20 0.88 10.72 -1.00
C ASN A 20 0.67 11.09 0.48
N ASP A 21 -0.05 10.25 1.22
CA ASP A 21 -0.29 10.41 2.66
C ASP A 21 0.90 9.89 3.52
N GLU A 22 1.90 9.27 2.88
CA GLU A 22 3.02 8.57 3.55
C GLU A 22 2.56 7.57 4.62
N ARG A 23 1.33 7.04 4.46
CA ARG A 23 0.58 6.32 5.50
C ARG A 23 1.29 5.10 6.07
N TYR A 24 2.14 4.46 5.27
CA TYR A 24 2.86 3.25 5.63
C TYR A 24 4.38 3.44 5.72
N GLY A 25 4.87 4.68 5.61
CA GLY A 25 6.29 5.04 5.69
C GLY A 25 7.17 4.17 4.79
N GLU A 26 8.24 3.60 5.36
CA GLU A 26 9.20 2.78 4.60
C GLU A 26 8.61 1.51 3.96
N ARG A 27 7.40 1.12 4.36
CA ARG A 27 6.72 -0.07 3.81
C ARG A 27 6.05 0.22 2.46
N LEU A 28 5.65 1.46 2.23
CA LEU A 28 5.13 1.92 0.94
C LEU A 28 5.41 3.42 0.80
N ARG A 29 6.41 3.76 -0.02
CA ARG A 29 6.82 5.15 -0.26
C ARG A 29 7.21 5.41 -1.70
N TRP A 30 7.17 6.67 -2.11
CA TRP A 30 7.78 7.10 -3.35
C TRP A 30 9.31 7.03 -3.24
N ILE A 31 9.96 6.42 -4.24
CA ILE A 31 11.41 6.55 -4.46
C ILE A 31 11.66 7.73 -5.38
N ASN A 32 10.84 7.84 -6.43
CA ASN A 32 10.77 8.99 -7.31
C ASN A 32 9.33 9.15 -7.81
N ALA A 33 8.60 10.12 -7.28
CA ALA A 33 7.21 10.37 -7.67
C ALA A 33 7.07 10.88 -9.11
N GLU A 34 8.04 11.65 -9.60
CA GLU A 34 8.01 12.23 -10.96
C GLU A 34 8.18 11.15 -12.04
N GLU A 35 8.98 10.13 -11.75
CA GLU A 35 9.14 8.95 -12.62
C GLU A 35 8.13 7.83 -12.33
N GLY A 36 7.26 7.99 -11.32
CA GLY A 36 6.31 6.96 -10.90
C GLY A 36 6.97 5.72 -10.26
N LYS A 37 8.17 5.86 -9.70
CA LYS A 37 8.91 4.78 -9.03
C LYS A 37 8.56 4.75 -7.54
N LEU A 38 7.99 3.63 -7.09
CA LEU A 38 7.65 3.39 -5.68
C LEU A 38 8.43 2.21 -5.10
N GLN A 39 8.64 2.26 -3.79
CA GLN A 39 9.14 1.15 -2.98
C GLN A 39 7.97 0.54 -2.24
N MET A 40 7.81 -0.78 -2.33
CA MET A 40 6.90 -1.54 -1.50
C MET A 40 7.66 -2.65 -0.79
N LEU A 41 7.53 -2.72 0.53
CA LEU A 41 8.05 -3.83 1.31
C LEU A 41 7.16 -5.05 1.06
N TRP A 42 7.69 -6.03 0.33
CA TRP A 42 7.00 -7.28 0.04
C TRP A 42 7.76 -8.46 0.66
N PRO A 43 7.65 -8.67 1.98
CA PRO A 43 8.38 -9.74 2.65
C PRO A 43 7.82 -11.10 2.23
N HIS A 44 8.71 -12.04 1.93
CA HIS A 44 8.30 -13.41 1.63
C HIS A 44 7.70 -14.05 2.90
N LYS A 45 6.50 -14.65 2.78
CA LYS A 45 5.74 -15.23 3.91
C LYS A 45 6.55 -16.23 4.75
N ASN A 46 7.50 -16.93 4.13
CA ASN A 46 8.32 -17.94 4.80
C ASN A 46 9.66 -17.41 5.34
N SER A 47 9.86 -16.09 5.41
CA SER A 47 11.07 -15.50 6.00
C SER A 47 10.92 -15.46 7.52
N SER A 48 11.90 -15.98 8.27
CA SER A 48 11.88 -15.99 9.75
C SER A 48 11.81 -14.60 10.41
N LYS A 49 11.89 -13.50 9.63
CA LYS A 49 11.70 -12.12 10.09
C LYS A 49 10.30 -11.56 9.80
N TRP A 50 9.36 -12.39 9.33
CA TRP A 50 8.00 -12.00 9.00
C TRP A 50 7.25 -11.57 10.26
N LYS A 51 6.95 -10.27 10.37
CA LYS A 51 6.11 -9.70 11.43
C LYS A 51 4.81 -9.20 10.83
N THR A 52 3.69 -9.38 11.53
CA THR A 52 2.36 -8.95 11.09
C THR A 52 2.32 -7.46 10.73
N GLU A 53 3.08 -6.63 11.45
CA GLU A 53 3.23 -5.19 11.19
C GLU A 53 3.78 -4.87 9.80
N GLN A 54 4.56 -5.77 9.19
CA GLN A 54 5.08 -5.62 7.83
C GLN A 54 4.02 -5.87 6.76
N THR A 55 2.88 -6.45 7.14
CA THR A 55 1.75 -6.70 6.23
C THR A 55 0.68 -5.61 6.28
N ALA A 56 0.91 -4.53 7.04
CA ALA A 56 -0.05 -3.43 7.22
C ALA A 56 -0.53 -2.81 5.89
N VAL A 57 0.31 -2.81 4.84
CA VAL A 57 -0.05 -2.34 3.49
C VAL A 57 -1.11 -3.23 2.81
N PHE A 58 -1.21 -4.49 3.22
CA PHE A 58 -2.12 -5.49 2.65
C PHE A 58 -3.37 -5.73 3.52
N GLN A 59 -3.42 -5.15 4.72
CA GLN A 59 -4.56 -5.30 5.61
C GLN A 59 -5.60 -4.24 5.26
N VAL A 60 -6.80 -4.69 4.89
CA VAL A 60 -7.96 -3.83 4.78
C VAL A 60 -8.37 -3.48 6.21
N SER A 61 -8.24 -2.22 6.61
CA SER A 61 -8.82 -1.76 7.87
C SER A 61 -10.34 -1.81 7.73
N GLU A 62 -11.00 -2.62 8.57
CA GLU A 62 -12.47 -2.62 8.77
C GLU A 62 -12.98 -1.25 9.21
#